data_AF-A0A957V1C5-F1
#
_entry.id   AF-A0A957V1C5-F1
#
_cell.length_a   1.000
_cell.length_b   1.000
_cell.length_c   1.000
_cell.angle_alpha   90.00
_cell.angle_beta   90.00
_cell.angle_gamma   90.00
#
_symmetry.space_group_name_H-M   'P 1'
#
loop_
_entity.id
_entity.type
_entity.pdbx_description
1 polymer ?
#
loop_
_entity_poly.entity_id
_entity_poly.type
_entity_poly.pdbx_seq_one_letter_code
_entity_poly.pdbx_strand_id
1 'polypeptide(L)'
;VRQTEMMLSDEARTRGVYLAVATHDDAMIDATQRFARLHEIPPDAYEFQLLYGIRRDRQEQLVAQGHRVRIYVPYGTAWYPYFMRRLAERPANLWFFVSNFFRA
;
A
#
# COMPACT_ATOMS: atom_id res chain seq x y z
N VAL A 1 -11.82 2.93 3.15
CA VAL A 1 -12.38 2.57 1.82
C VAL A 1 -13.02 3.79 1.13
N ARG A 2 -13.94 4.52 1.77
CA ARG A 2 -14.60 5.73 1.18
C ARG A 2 -13.67 6.73 0.46
N GLN A 3 -12.50 7.03 1.03
CA GLN A 3 -11.52 7.92 0.37
C GLN A 3 -10.93 7.31 -0.90
N THR A 4 -10.62 6.02 -0.89
CA THR A 4 -10.17 5.27 -2.07
C THR A 4 -11.22 5.35 -3.18
N GLU A 5 -12.49 5.10 -2.86
CA GLU A 5 -13.59 5.17 -3.81
C GLU A 5 -13.72 6.57 -4.43
N MET A 6 -13.63 7.61 -3.59
CA MET A 6 -13.64 9.00 -4.05
C MET A 6 -12.47 9.31 -5.00
N MET A 7 -11.26 8.87 -4.65
CA MET A 7 -10.05 9.13 -5.46
C MET A 7 -9.97 8.28 -6.74
N LEU A 8 -10.65 7.13 -6.77
CA LEU A 8 -10.77 6.28 -7.95
C LEU A 8 -11.99 6.59 -8.82
N SER A 9 -12.88 7.48 -8.36
CA SER A 9 -14.06 7.88 -9.12
C SER A 9 -13.70 8.44 -10.50
N ASP A 10 -14.63 8.29 -11.45
CA ASP A 10 -14.47 8.81 -12.81
C ASP A 10 -14.20 10.32 -12.81
N GLU A 11 -14.86 11.08 -11.94
CA GLU A 11 -14.63 12.52 -11.77
C GLU A 11 -13.18 12.82 -11.35
N ALA A 12 -12.65 12.10 -10.35
CA ALA A 12 -11.28 12.30 -9.90
C ALA A 12 -10.27 11.94 -11.01
N ARG A 13 -10.46 10.80 -11.68
CA ARG A 13 -9.57 10.31 -12.73
C ARG A 13 -9.57 11.21 -13.96
N THR A 14 -10.74 11.69 -14.40
CA THR A 14 -10.85 12.65 -15.52
C THR A 14 -10.21 14.00 -15.21
N ARG A 15 -10.08 14.36 -13.92
CA ARG A 15 -9.30 15.52 -13.45
C ARG A 15 -7.80 15.23 -13.27
N GLY A 16 -7.33 14.04 -13.65
CA GLY A 16 -5.92 13.67 -13.59
C GLY A 16 -5.44 13.21 -12.21
N VAL A 17 -6.34 12.88 -11.28
CA VAL A 17 -5.95 12.29 -9.99
C VAL A 17 -5.40 10.88 -10.22
N TYR A 18 -4.20 10.63 -9.70
CA TYR A 18 -3.57 9.31 -9.69
C TYR A 18 -3.40 8.83 -8.26
N LEU A 19 -4.06 7.71 -7.91
CA LEU A 19 -4.09 7.22 -6.54
C LEU A 19 -2.88 6.32 -6.23
N ALA A 20 -2.17 6.66 -5.17
CA ALA A 20 -1.19 5.79 -4.52
C ALA A 20 -1.76 5.24 -3.20
N VAL A 21 -2.07 3.95 -3.17
CA VAL A 21 -2.62 3.27 -1.98
C VAL A 21 -1.47 2.76 -1.12
N ALA A 22 -1.03 3.58 -0.16
CA ALA A 22 0.09 3.27 0.74
C ALA A 22 -0.39 2.57 2.03
N THR A 23 -0.47 1.23 2.02
CA THR A 23 -0.92 0.42 3.16
C THR A 23 -0.42 -1.03 3.09
N HIS A 24 -0.38 -1.74 4.22
CA HIS A 24 -0.30 -3.22 4.24
C HIS A 24 -1.53 -3.86 4.87
N ASP A 25 -2.60 -3.09 5.08
CA ASP A 25 -3.88 -3.64 5.51
C ASP A 25 -4.53 -4.38 4.33
N ASP A 26 -4.59 -5.72 4.43
CA ASP A 26 -5.17 -6.58 3.40
C ASP A 26 -6.62 -6.23 3.10
N ALA A 27 -7.42 -5.85 4.10
CA ALA A 27 -8.82 -5.50 3.88
C ALA A 27 -8.94 -4.21 3.05
N MET A 28 -8.04 -3.24 3.25
CA MET A 28 -7.99 -2.03 2.42
C MET A 28 -7.51 -2.32 1.00
N ILE A 29 -6.51 -3.17 0.84
CA ILE A 29 -6.00 -3.60 -0.48
C ILE A 29 -7.11 -4.31 -1.24
N ASP A 30 -7.73 -5.32 -0.63
CA ASP A 30 -8.79 -6.13 -1.25
C ASP A 30 -10.02 -5.28 -1.59
N ALA A 31 -10.38 -4.33 -0.72
CA ALA A 31 -11.46 -3.38 -1.02
C ALA A 31 -11.14 -2.50 -2.23
N THR A 32 -9.89 -2.04 -2.35
CA THR A 32 -9.43 -1.26 -3.51
C THR A 32 -9.50 -2.09 -4.79
N GLN A 33 -8.98 -3.33 -4.77
CA GLN A 33 -9.03 -4.23 -5.93
C GLN A 33 -10.45 -4.55 -6.34
N ARG A 34 -11.35 -4.76 -5.37
CA ARG A 34 -12.77 -5.03 -5.60
C ARG A 34 -13.46 -3.85 -6.27
N PHE A 35 -13.25 -2.64 -5.74
CA PHE A 35 -13.80 -1.41 -6.31
C PHE A 35 -13.30 -1.19 -7.74
N ALA A 36 -11.98 -1.27 -7.96
CA ALA A 36 -11.39 -1.11 -9.28
C ALA A 36 -11.97 -2.09 -10.30
N ARG A 37 -12.12 -3.36 -9.91
CA ARG A 37 -12.72 -4.40 -10.78
C ARG A 37 -14.18 -4.12 -11.10
N LEU A 38 -14.99 -3.71 -10.12
CA LEU A 38 -16.41 -3.43 -10.30
C LEU A 38 -16.65 -2.25 -11.26
N HIS A 39 -15.74 -1.28 -11.24
CA HIS A 39 -15.82 -0.06 -12.06
C HIS A 39 -14.91 -0.12 -13.30
N GLU A 40 -14.41 -1.30 -13.67
CA GLU A 40 -13.57 -1.52 -14.85
C GLU A 40 -12.36 -0.57 -14.94
N ILE A 41 -11.81 -0.19 -13.78
CA ILE A 41 -10.64 0.68 -13.68
C ILE A 41 -9.40 -0.16 -13.96
N PRO A 42 -8.56 0.23 -14.94
CA PRO A 42 -7.40 -0.57 -15.30
C PRO A 42 -6.33 -0.54 -14.19
N PRO A 43 -5.58 -1.63 -14.00
CA PRO A 43 -4.67 -1.80 -12.86
C PRO A 43 -3.43 -0.88 -12.88
N ASP A 44 -3.21 -0.15 -13.98
CA ASP A 44 -2.16 0.85 -14.16
C ASP A 44 -2.65 2.30 -13.89
N ALA A 45 -3.95 2.51 -13.67
CA ALA A 45 -4.53 3.80 -13.30
C ALA A 45 -4.31 4.17 -11.81
N TYR A 46 -3.72 3.26 -11.03
CA TYR A 46 -3.38 3.46 -9.62
C TYR A 46 -2.20 2.54 -9.25
N GLU A 47 -1.61 2.75 -8.07
CA GLU A 47 -0.55 1.87 -7.56
C GLU A 47 -0.72 1.53 -6.08
N PHE A 48 -0.18 0.38 -5.67
CA PHE A 48 -0.02 0.02 -4.28
C PHE A 48 1.39 0.37 -3.81
N GLN A 49 1.49 0.96 -2.62
CA GLN A 49 2.78 1.28 -2.00
C GLN A 49 2.94 0.55 -0.67
N LEU A 50 4.02 -0.20 -0.53
CA LEU A 50 4.34 -0.97 0.67
C LEU A 50 5.76 -0.67 1.14
N LEU A 51 6.05 -0.96 2.41
CA LEU A 51 7.38 -0.80 2.97
C LEU A 51 8.27 -1.99 2.60
N TYR A 52 9.55 -1.70 2.37
CA TYR A 52 10.54 -2.73 2.15
C TYR A 52 10.62 -3.69 3.36
N GLY A 53 10.63 -4.99 3.07
CA GLY A 53 10.80 -6.04 4.08
C GLY A 53 9.53 -6.48 4.82
N ILE A 54 8.34 -5.96 4.46
CA ILE A 54 7.08 -6.29 5.14
C ILE A 54 6.09 -6.86 4.14
N ARG A 55 5.52 -8.04 4.44
CA ARG A 55 4.54 -8.73 3.57
C ARG A 55 5.02 -8.87 2.13
N ARG A 56 6.21 -9.45 1.96
CA ARG A 56 6.79 -9.69 0.63
C ARG A 56 5.91 -10.59 -0.22
N ASP A 57 5.27 -11.59 0.40
CA ASP A 57 4.20 -12.41 -0.16
C ASP A 57 3.13 -11.55 -0.86
N ARG A 58 2.63 -10.52 -0.18
CA ARG A 58 1.57 -9.66 -0.71
C ARG A 58 2.07 -8.75 -1.81
N GLN A 59 3.30 -8.24 -1.68
CA GLN A 59 3.96 -7.46 -2.74
C GLN A 59 4.06 -8.27 -4.04
N GLU A 60 4.57 -9.50 -3.96
CA GLU A 60 4.71 -10.41 -5.09
C GLU A 60 3.35 -10.80 -5.66
N GLN A 61 2.37 -11.10 -4.81
CA GLN A 61 1.01 -11.43 -5.23
C GLN A 61 0.35 -10.27 -6.00
N LEU A 62 0.51 -9.02 -5.54
CA LEU A 62 -0.04 -7.84 -6.23
C LEU A 62 0.60 -7.63 -7.61
N VAL A 63 1.91 -7.84 -7.71
CA VAL A 63 2.62 -7.80 -9.00
C VAL A 63 2.13 -8.92 -9.92
N ALA A 64 1.98 -10.14 -9.42
CA ALA A 64 1.48 -11.29 -10.19
C ALA A 64 0.02 -11.08 -10.66
N GLN A 65 -0.76 -10.28 -9.93
CA GLN A 65 -2.11 -9.85 -10.31
C GLN A 65 -2.14 -8.72 -11.34
N GLY A 66 -0.97 -8.23 -11.78
CA GLY A 66 -0.84 -7.17 -12.78
C GLY A 66 -0.94 -5.75 -12.22
N HIS A 67 -0.94 -5.57 -10.90
CA HIS A 67 -0.96 -4.24 -10.30
C HIS A 67 0.41 -3.59 -10.31
N ARG A 68 0.43 -2.26 -10.43
CA ARG A 68 1.63 -1.48 -10.20
C ARG A 68 1.93 -1.42 -8.70
N VAL A 69 3.14 -1.84 -8.32
CA VAL A 69 3.60 -1.86 -6.93
C VAL A 69 4.86 -1.02 -6.79
N ARG A 70 4.91 -0.17 -5.77
CA ARG A 70 6.09 0.62 -5.39
C ARG A 70 6.52 0.26 -3.98
N ILE A 71 7.80 -0.05 -3.82
CA ILE A 71 8.38 -0.38 -2.53
C ILE A 71 9.11 0.85 -1.98
N TYR A 72 8.74 1.26 -0.78
CA TYR A 72 9.42 2.31 -0.04
C TYR A 72 10.67 1.72 0.64
N VAL A 73 11.85 2.09 0.14
CA VAL A 73 13.14 1.60 0.61
C VAL A 73 13.89 2.73 1.34
N PRO A 74 13.96 2.72 2.68
CA PRO A 74 14.84 3.62 3.40
C PRO A 74 16.30 3.19 3.21
N TYR A 75 17.21 4.14 3.03
CA TYR A 75 18.65 3.89 2.84
C TYR A 75 19.51 4.94 3.56
N GLY A 76 20.78 4.62 3.81
CA GLY A 76 21.75 5.51 4.48
C GLY A 76 22.22 5.00 5.85
N THR A 77 23.24 5.66 6.42
CA THR A 77 23.88 5.25 7.67
C THR A 77 23.02 5.50 8.91
N ALA A 78 22.13 6.49 8.88
CA ALA A 78 21.21 6.83 9.97
C ALA A 78 19.92 5.97 9.97
N TRP A 79 20.01 4.70 9.58
CA TRP A 79 18.86 3.79 9.50
C TRP A 79 18.24 3.49 10.87
N TYR A 80 19.05 3.42 11.93
CA TYR A 80 18.59 3.06 13.27
C TYR A 80 17.71 4.15 13.90
N PRO A 81 18.13 5.43 13.96
CA PRO A 81 17.25 6.52 14.43
C PRO A 81 15.96 6.63 13.61
N TYR A 82 16.07 6.44 12.28
CA TYR A 82 14.92 6.45 11.38
C TYR A 82 13.88 5.36 11.73
N PHE A 83 14.36 4.13 11.93
CA PHE A 83 13.52 2.99 12.28
C PHE A 83 12.88 3.17 13.66
N MET A 84 13.65 3.60 14.66
CA MET A 84 13.15 3.83 16.02
C MET A 84 12.07 4.91 16.06
N ARG A 85 12.21 5.98 15.27
CA ARG A 85 11.15 7.00 15.14
C ARG A 85 9.86 6.38 14.60
N ARG A 86 9.93 5.52 13.58
CA ARG A 86 8.77 4.84 13.00
C ARG A 86 8.05 3.93 13.99
N LEU A 87 8.81 3.23 14.83
CA LEU A 87 8.25 2.38 15.89
C LEU A 87 7.62 3.20 17.01
N ALA A 88 8.24 4.33 17.38
CA ALA A 88 7.78 5.19 18.46
C ALA A 88 6.54 6.04 18.10
N GLU A 89 6.30 6.30 16.80
CA GLU A 89 5.18 7.15 16.33
C GLU A 89 3.81 6.68 16.82
N ARG A 90 3.54 5.36 16.88
CA ARG A 90 2.34 4.78 17.51
C ARG A 90 2.63 3.36 18.02
N PRO A 91 2.26 2.99 19.26
CA PRO A 91 2.42 1.62 19.77
C PRO A 91 1.75 0.55 18.90
N ALA A 92 0.61 0.90 18.27
CA ALA A 92 -0.08 0.04 17.32
C ALA A 92 0.74 -0.29 16.07
N ASN A 93 1.64 0.61 15.64
CA ASN A 93 2.54 0.34 14.53
C ASN A 93 3.45 -0.84 14.87
N LEU A 94 4.00 -0.90 16.09
CA LEU A 94 4.90 -1.96 16.50
C LEU A 94 4.24 -3.35 16.38
N TRP A 95 3.01 -3.50 16.88
CA TRP A 95 2.27 -4.77 16.73
C TRP A 95 1.98 -5.11 15.27
N PHE A 96 1.61 -4.11 14.46
CA PHE A 96 1.40 -4.28 13.03
C PHE A 96 2.69 -4.70 12.31
N PHE A 97 3.82 -4.05 12.57
CA PHE A 97 5.14 -4.37 12.01
C PHE A 97 5.52 -5.81 12.38
N VAL A 98 5.43 -6.18 13.66
CA VAL A 98 5.76 -7.53 14.15
C VAL A 98 4.89 -8.58 13.48
N SER A 99 3.56 -8.45 13.56
CA SER A 99 2.63 -9.45 13.01
C SER A 99 2.72 -9.61 11.49
N ASN A 100 3.05 -8.54 10.75
CA ASN A 100 3.20 -8.57 9.30
C ASN A 100 4.60 -8.93 8.82
N PHE A 101 5.63 -8.76 9.66
CA PHE A 101 6.99 -9.18 9.34
C PHE A 101 7.14 -10.71 9.42
N PHE A 102 6.45 -11.35 10.36
CA PHE A 102 6.46 -12.82 10.51
C PHE A 102 5.50 -13.55 9.57
N ARG A 103 4.60 -12.83 8.89
CA ARG A 103 3.80 -13.36 7.79
C ARG A 103 4.60 -13.11 6.51
N ALA A 104 5.29 -14.15 6.04
CA ALA A 104 6.08 -14.15 4.81
C ALA A 104 5.67 -15.33 3.94
#